data_AF-A0A2S4MAE6-F1
#
_entry.id   AF-A0A2S4MAE6-F1
#
_cell.length_a   1.000
_cell.length_b   1.000
_cell.length_c   1.000
_cell.angle_alpha   90.00
_cell.angle_beta   90.00
_cell.angle_gamma   90.00
#
_symmetry.space_group_name_H-M   'P 1'
#
loop_
_entity.id
_entity.type
_entity.pdbx_description
1 polymer ?
#
loop_
_entity_poly.entity_id
_entity_poly.type
_entity_poly.pdbx_seq_one_letter_code
_entity_poly.pdbx_strand_id
1 'polypeptide(L)' 'MPLSKGKSREAISKNIKTEVKQGKPQKQAVAIALNEARKSGAKIPKKHSK' A
#
# COMPACT_ATOMS: atom_id res chain seq x y z
N MET A 1 3.08 -8.99 8.62
CA MET A 1 4.07 -9.30 7.56
C MET A 1 5.10 -8.18 7.45
N PRO A 2 6.35 -8.47 7.06
CA PRO A 2 7.27 -7.42 6.64
C PRO A 2 6.83 -6.90 5.27
N LEU A 3 6.10 -5.77 5.26
CA LEU A 3 5.80 -5.05 4.02
C LEU A 3 7.08 -4.45 3.46
N SER A 4 7.19 -4.40 2.14
CA SER A 4 8.30 -3.70 1.49
C SER A 4 8.18 -2.20 1.78
N LYS A 5 9.22 -1.60 2.37
CA LYS A 5 9.33 -0.16 2.66
C LYS A 5 9.61 0.69 1.41
N GLY A 6 9.31 0.17 0.23
CA GLY A 6 9.55 0.84 -1.03
C GLY A 6 8.39 1.79 -1.38
N LYS A 7 8.74 2.93 -1.98
CA LYS A 7 7.78 3.88 -2.58
C LYS A 7 7.47 3.61 -4.05
N SER A 8 8.17 2.66 -4.67
CA SER A 8 7.98 2.33 -6.09
C SER A 8 6.65 1.63 -6.34
N ARG A 9 6.13 1.74 -7.56
CA ARG A 9 4.92 1.01 -7.99
C ARG A 9 5.06 -0.49 -7.79
N GLU A 10 6.26 -1.02 -8.00
CA GLU A 10 6.59 -2.44 -7.79
C GLU A 10 6.42 -2.83 -6.32
N ALA A 11 6.98 -2.06 -5.38
CA ALA A 11 6.85 -2.32 -3.96
C ALA A 11 5.38 -2.28 -3.50
N ILE A 12 4.62 -1.29 -3.98
CA ILE A 12 3.18 -1.19 -3.71
C ILE A 12 2.43 -2.41 -4.27
N SER A 13 2.69 -2.80 -5.53
CA SER A 13 2.03 -3.95 -6.15
C SER A 13 2.37 -5.28 -5.45
N LYS A 14 3.62 -5.43 -4.98
CA LYS A 14 4.08 -6.58 -4.21
C LYS A 14 3.33 -6.65 -2.88
N ASN A 15 3.24 -5.53 -2.17
CA ASN A 15 2.50 -5.43 -0.91
C ASN A 15 1.01 -5.73 -1.09
N ILE A 16 0.36 -5.25 -2.15
CA ILE A 16 -1.05 -5.55 -2.45
C ILE A 16 -1.24 -7.05 -2.69
N LYS A 17 -0.43 -7.66 -3.56
CA LYS A 17 -0.52 -9.11 -3.86
C LYS A 17 -0.34 -9.95 -2.60
N THR A 18 0.60 -9.54 -1.76
CA THR A 18 0.88 -10.19 -0.49
C THR A 18 -0.32 -10.15 0.46
N GLU A 19 -0.94 -8.99 0.66
CA GLU A 19 -2.10 -8.84 1.54
C GLU A 19 -3.36 -9.53 0.99
N VAL A 20 -3.55 -9.54 -0.33
CA VAL A 20 -4.63 -10.30 -0.98
C VAL A 20 -4.42 -11.80 -0.80
N LYS A 21 -3.19 -12.30 -0.93
CA LYS A 21 -2.85 -13.71 -0.63
C LYS A 21 -3.07 -14.06 0.85
N GLN A 22 -2.95 -13.08 1.74
CA GLN A 22 -3.29 -13.25 3.16
C GLN A 22 -4.80 -13.22 3.43
N GLY A 23 -5.65 -13.09 2.40
CA GLY A 23 -7.09 -13.08 2.53
C GLY A 23 -7.68 -11.70 2.81
N LYS A 24 -6.90 -10.61 2.73
CA LYS A 24 -7.47 -9.27 2.89
C LYS A 24 -8.26 -8.85 1.65
N PRO A 25 -9.41 -8.16 1.82
CA PRO A 25 -10.13 -7.54 0.72
C PRO A 25 -9.21 -6.61 -0.08
N GLN A 26 -9.34 -6.62 -1.41
CA GLN A 26 -8.47 -5.85 -2.31
C GLN A 26 -8.44 -4.35 -1.97
N LYS A 27 -9.59 -3.76 -1.59
CA LYS A 27 -9.66 -2.36 -1.15
C LYS A 27 -8.81 -2.10 0.10
N GLN A 28 -8.83 -3.02 1.06
CA GLN A 28 -8.05 -2.93 2.29
C GLN A 28 -6.56 -3.16 2.02
N ALA A 29 -6.22 -4.13 1.17
CA ALA A 29 -4.85 -4.39 0.73
C ALA A 29 -4.23 -3.16 0.05
N VAL A 30 -4.97 -2.49 -0.83
CA VAL A 30 -4.55 -1.22 -1.46
C VAL A 30 -4.36 -0.13 -0.42
N ALA A 31 -5.28 0.03 0.54
CA ALA A 31 -5.16 1.03 1.59
C ALA A 31 -3.91 0.81 2.46
N ILE A 32 -3.63 -0.44 2.84
CA ILE A 32 -2.45 -0.81 3.65
C ILE A 32 -1.17 -0.53 2.85
N ALA A 33 -1.10 -0.96 1.60
CA ALA A 33 0.08 -0.76 0.76
C ALA A 33 0.39 0.72 0.52
N LEU A 34 -0.64 1.54 0.27
CA LEU A 34 -0.48 2.99 0.11
C LEU A 34 -0.09 3.68 1.42
N ASN A 35 -0.63 3.23 2.56
CA ASN A 35 -0.25 3.74 3.87
C ASN A 35 1.22 3.42 4.20
N GLU A 36 1.67 2.21 3.90
CA GLU A 36 3.08 1.83 4.10
C GLU A 36 4.02 2.63 3.19
N ALA A 37 3.63 2.84 1.93
CA ALA A 37 4.39 3.70 1.02
C ALA A 37 4.50 5.14 1.55
N ARG A 38 3.43 5.69 2.13
CA ARG A 38 3.47 7.03 2.77
C ARG A 38 4.41 7.06 3.97
N LYS A 39 4.35 6.06 4.85
CA LYS A 39 5.31 5.92 5.97
C LYS A 39 6.75 5.86 5.49
N SER A 40 6.96 5.27 4.31
CA SER A 40 8.27 5.19 3.64
C SER A 40 8.67 6.46 2.87
N GLY A 41 7.93 7.57 3.04
CA GLY A 41 8.25 8.86 2.43
C GLY A 41 7.63 9.10 1.04
N ALA A 42 6.68 8.28 0.60
CA ALA A 42 5.93 8.56 -0.63
C ALA A 42 4.99 9.76 -0.44
N LYS A 43 5.22 10.84 -1.21
CA LYS A 43 4.33 12.01 -1.26
C LYS A 43 3.12 11.71 -2.14
N ILE A 44 2.19 10.89 -1.62
CA ILE A 44 0.94 10.55 -2.30
C ILE A 44 -0.13 11.57 -1.86
N PRO A 45 -0.62 12.45 -2.74
CA PRO A 45 -1.64 13.43 -2.39
C PRO A 45 -2.89 12.71 -1.86
N LYS A 46 -3.36 13.09 -0.67
CA LYS A 46 -4.64 12.62 -0.15
C LYS A 46 -5.73 13.38 -0.90
N LYS A 47 -6.63 12.67 -1.59
CA LYS A 47 -7.87 13.28 -2.08
C LYS A 47 -8.69 13.63 -0.84
N HIS A 48 -8.68 14.91 -0.43
CA HIS A 48 -9.70 15.40 0.49
C HIS A 48 -11.02 15.26 -0.26
N SER A 49 -11.93 14.40 0.22
CA SER A 49 -13.32 14.55 -0.16
C SER A 49 -13.80 15.84 0.48
N LYS A 50 -14.16 16.82 -0.35
CA LYS A 50 -14.94 17.96 0.08
C LYS A 50 -16.37 17.51 0.32
#